data_AF-A0A932JD45-F1
#
_entry.id   AF-A0A932JD45-F1
#
_cell.length_a   1.000
_cell.length_b   1.000
_cell.length_c   1.000
_cell.angle_alpha   90.00
_cell.angle_beta   90.00
_cell.angle_gamma   90.00
#
_symmetry.space_group_name_H-M   'P 1'
#
loop_
_entity.id
_entity.type
_entity.pdbx_description
1 polymer ?
#
loop_
_entity_poly.entity_id
_entity_poly.type
_entity_poly.pdbx_seq_one_letter_code
_entity_poly.pdbx_strand_id
1 'polypeptide(L)' 'MKRRAKWVVWFNPEAKYEWGTGDSDMLQYAPLVDAVHQVSSLRQLTEAVDKLFTR' A
#
# COMPACT_ATOMS: atom_id res chain seq x y z
N MET A 1 -7.36 -7.19 -10.35
CA MET A 1 -7.70 -7.27 -8.91
C MET A 1 -9.00 -6.54 -8.56
N LYS A 2 -9.21 -5.27 -8.96
CA LYS A 2 -10.43 -4.51 -8.62
C LYS A 2 -11.79 -5.14 -8.99
N ARG A 3 -11.87 -6.02 -9.99
CA ARG A 3 -13.15 -6.66 -10.37
C ARG A 3 -13.65 -7.74 -9.38
N ARG A 4 -12.81 -8.19 -8.44
CA ARG A 4 -13.15 -9.28 -7.48
C ARG A 4 -13.18 -8.83 -6.02
N ALA A 5 -12.66 -7.64 -5.72
CA ALA A 5 -12.61 -7.07 -4.38
C ALA A 5 -13.24 -5.68 -4.41
N LYS A 6 -14.02 -5.33 -3.38
CA LYS A 6 -14.62 -4.00 -3.25
C LYS A 6 -13.57 -2.90 -3.05
N TRP A 7 -12.42 -3.27 -2.47
CA TRP A 7 -11.33 -2.36 -2.18
C TRP A 7 -10.01 -3.11 -2.10
N VAL A 8 -8.96 -2.59 -2.72
CA VAL A 8 -7.61 -3.17 -2.75
C VAL A 8 -6.64 -2.14 -2.19
N VAL A 9 -6.00 -2.48 -1.07
CA VAL A 9 -5.02 -1.62 -0.41
C VAL A 9 -3.66 -2.32 -0.40
N TRP A 10 -2.61 -1.59 -0.73
CA TRP A 10 -1.23 -2.10 -0.71
C TRP A 10 -0.44 -1.44 0.42
N PHE A 11 0.22 -2.26 1.24
CA PHE A 11 1.18 -1.80 2.25
C PHE A 11 2.60 -2.10 1.76
N ASN A 12 3.38 -1.06 1.47
CA ASN A 12 4.77 -1.21 0.99
C ASN A 12 5.75 -0.83 2.11
N PRO A 13 6.69 -1.71 2.52
CA PRO A 13 7.75 -1.36 3.46
C PRO A 13 8.77 -0.36 2.93
N GLU A 14 8.98 -0.30 1.62
CA GLU A 14 9.97 0.55 0.96
C GLU A 14 9.59 2.02 1.02
N ALA A 15 10.59 2.89 1.10
CA ALA A 15 10.33 4.31 1.03
C ALA A 15 9.86 4.73 -0.37
N LYS A 16 8.97 5.73 -0.43
CA LYS A 16 8.40 6.19 -1.72
C LYS A 16 9.46 6.59 -2.75
N TYR A 17 10.62 7.09 -2.32
CA TYR A 17 11.71 7.47 -3.21
C TYR A 17 12.44 6.26 -3.82
N GLU A 18 12.26 5.06 -3.26
CA GLU A 18 12.83 3.80 -3.73
C GLU A 18 11.88 3.08 -4.69
N TRP A 19 10.62 3.52 -4.81
CA TRP A 19 9.65 2.90 -5.70
C TRP A 19 10.07 3.08 -7.17
N GLY A 20 10.09 1.99 -7.92
CA GLY A 20 10.60 1.99 -9.30
C GLY A 20 12.12 1.94 -9.40
N THR A 21 12.82 1.75 -8.27
CA THR A 21 14.25 1.43 -8.24
C THR A 21 14.44 -0.03 -7.81
N GLY A 22 15.54 -0.65 -8.24
CA GLY A 22 15.80 -2.06 -7.92
C GLY A 22 14.74 -3.00 -8.49
N ASP A 23 14.18 -3.85 -7.63
CA ASP A 23 13.11 -4.81 -7.91
C ASP A 23 11.72 -4.29 -7.51
N SER A 24 11.60 -3.00 -7.14
CA SER A 24 10.32 -2.41 -6.76
C SER A 24 9.46 -2.08 -7.98
N ASP A 25 8.50 -2.95 -8.27
CA ASP A 25 7.44 -2.71 -9.27
C ASP A 25 6.31 -1.81 -8.76
N MET A 26 6.48 -1.16 -7.60
CA MET A 26 5.39 -0.46 -6.91
C MET A 26 4.72 0.60 -7.78
N LEU A 27 5.46 1.28 -8.66
CA LEU A 27 4.88 2.27 -9.59
C LEU A 27 3.91 1.64 -10.61
N GLN A 28 4.10 0.38 -10.99
CA GLN A 28 3.22 -0.34 -11.90
C GLN A 28 1.90 -0.74 -11.20
N TYR A 29 1.97 -1.10 -9.91
CA TYR A 29 0.80 -1.54 -9.14
C TYR A 29 0.03 -0.39 -8.49
N ALA A 30 0.68 0.74 -8.18
CA ALA A 30 0.04 1.91 -7.59
C ALA A 30 -1.26 2.36 -8.31
N PRO A 31 -1.34 2.44 -9.66
CA PRO A 31 -2.59 2.80 -10.33
C PRO A 31 -3.66 1.69 -10.32
N LEU A 32 -3.29 0.44 -9.99
CA LEU A 32 -4.19 -0.71 -10.02
C LEU A 32 -4.91 -0.96 -8.69
N VAL A 33 -4.45 -0.33 -7.61
CA VAL A 33 -5.03 -0.43 -6.26
C VAL A 33 -5.82 0.83 -5.92
N ASP A 34 -6.53 0.82 -4.80
CA ASP A 34 -7.34 1.95 -4.33
C ASP A 34 -6.57 2.85 -3.36
N ALA A 35 -5.60 2.29 -2.64
CA ALA A 35 -4.67 3.04 -1.80
C ALA A 35 -3.33 2.31 -1.67
N VAL A 36 -2.25 3.09 -1.54
CA VAL A 36 -0.92 2.60 -1.21
C VAL A 36 -0.43 3.31 0.05
N HIS A 37 -0.01 2.55 1.05
CA HIS A 37 0.56 3.06 2.28
C HIS A 37 1.99 2.59 2.40
N GLN A 38 2.92 3.53 2.60
CA GLN A 38 4.26 3.19 3.05
C GLN A 38 4.19 2.81 4.53
N VAL A 39 4.57 1.58 4.87
CA VAL A 39 4.51 1.02 6.23
C VAL A 39 5.75 0.18 6.47
N SER A 40 6.72 0.74 7.19
CA SER A 40 8.01 0.09 7.48
C SER A 40 8.10 -0.48 8.90
N SER A 41 7.02 -0.42 9.69
CA SER A 41 6.98 -1.00 11.04
C SER A 41 5.60 -1.52 11.40
N LEU A 42 5.55 -2.45 12.36
CA LEU A 42 4.29 -3.01 12.87
C LEU A 42 3.38 -1.94 13.48
N ARG A 43 3.96 -0.95 14.17
CA ARG A 43 3.20 0.20 14.71
C ARG A 43 2.49 0.98 13.60
N GLN A 44 3.21 1.30 12.53
CA GLN A 44 2.63 2.00 11.37
C GLN A 44 1.56 1.14 10.68
N LEU A 45 1.72 -0.19 10.66
CA LEU A 45 0.73 -1.10 10.11
C LEU A 45 -0.56 -1.03 10.92
N THR A 46 -0.47 -1.15 12.24
CA THR A 46 -1.62 -1.04 13.15
C THR A 46 -2.34 0.28 12.96
N GLU A 47 -1.60 1.41 13.00
CA GLU A 47 -2.18 2.74 12.80
C GLU A 47 -2.85 2.91 11.43
N ALA A 48 -2.27 2.33 10.37
CA ALA A 48 -2.86 2.39 9.05
C ALA A 48 -4.15 1.57 9.00
N VAL A 49 -4.15 0.33 9.51
CA VAL A 49 -5.32 -0.54 9.58
C VAL A 49 -6.46 0.10 10.36
N ASP A 50 -6.19 0.68 11.53
CA ASP A 50 -7.20 1.35 12.35
C ASP A 50 -7.88 2.49 11.57
N LYS A 51 -7.12 3.28 10.81
CA LYS A 51 -7.66 4.36 9.96
C LYS A 51 -8.52 3.84 8.82
N LEU A 52 -8.25 2.64 8.29
CA LEU A 52 -9.03 2.08 7.19
C LEU A 52 -10.42 1.59 7.63
N PHE A 53 -10.55 1.12 8.88
CA PHE A 53 -11.79 0.51 9.39
C PHE A 53 -12.66 1.43 10.27
N THR A 54 -12.14 2.59 10.70
CA THR A 54 -12.87 3.53 11.59
C THR A 54 -13.75 4.51 10.79
N ARG A 55 -14.50 4.04 9.79
CA ARG A 55 -15.48 4.86 9.05
C ARG A 55 -16.90 4.67 9.57
#